data_AF-A0A1C1CDI8-F1
#
_entry.id   AF-A0A1C1CDI8-F1
#
_cell.length_a   1.000
_cell.length_b   1.000
_cell.length_c   1.000
_cell.angle_alpha   90.00
_cell.angle_beta   90.00
_cell.angle_gamma   90.00
#
_symmetry.space_group_name_H-M   'P 1'
#
loop_
_entity.id
_entity.type
_entity.pdbx_description
1 polymer ?
#
loop_
_entity_poly.entity_id
_entity_poly.type
_entity_poly.pdbx_seq_one_letter_code
_entity_poly.pdbx_strand_id
1 'polypeptide(L)'
;MARILWYRGSTPANLSLYPDADLIKANVTVPHDRGIRPINPPLSTRGRDIIDRDGRRIKLVSVNWYGASDVDMVPGGLSVQNRTEIARIICELGFNSVRLPYADELVHKNPLIDPKHLSANHDLIGLRALDVYAALVRTLTEAGLAVIVNNHITEARWCCDGNPCDMGWKNSDLGPFCPVRQTEEDWIQDLLSVMEPHIKDPLVVGVDLRNEVRGFAGRLMWDSWASAAERASERLHRLQPEWLMIVEGVQSANDLRGAKDRPVRLARQNKVVYSSHVYGWSGWGSLVPYWYRTYKSFAADMATNWGYLLQTDTAPVWVGEIGAPNSPSRRDYHYWKNLMKYLRESDADFAYWAINPRKPGSNSVETYGLLHDDWQTPVYDYRLLDMARLRQK
;
A
#
# COMPACT_ATOMS: atom_id res chain seq x y z
N MET A 1 -30.52 11.36 -7.50
CA MET A 1 -29.22 11.49 -8.21
C MET A 1 -28.27 10.33 -7.95
N ALA A 2 -28.04 9.90 -6.70
CA ALA A 2 -27.09 8.83 -6.39
C ALA A 2 -27.29 7.57 -7.25
N ARG A 3 -28.50 6.99 -7.31
CA ARG A 3 -28.80 5.80 -8.14
C ARG A 3 -28.46 5.97 -9.63
N ILE A 4 -28.61 7.17 -10.20
CA ILE A 4 -28.31 7.45 -11.61
C ILE A 4 -26.79 7.43 -11.85
N LEU A 5 -26.00 7.94 -10.91
CA LEU A 5 -24.54 7.87 -10.96
C LEU A 5 -24.05 6.42 -10.88
N TRP A 6 -24.61 5.61 -9.97
CA TRP A 6 -24.25 4.18 -9.87
C TRP A 6 -24.59 3.39 -11.14
N TYR A 7 -25.77 3.60 -11.73
CA TYR A 7 -26.20 2.85 -12.93
C TYR A 7 -25.43 3.20 -14.20
N ARG A 8 -24.96 4.46 -14.33
CA ARG A 8 -24.07 4.86 -15.44
C ARG A 8 -22.73 4.10 -15.45
N GLY A 9 -22.41 3.39 -14.37
CA GLY A 9 -21.14 2.74 -14.15
C GLY A 9 -21.04 1.25 -14.51
N SER A 10 -22.05 0.62 -15.13
CA SER A 10 -22.01 -0.84 -15.38
C SER A 10 -21.65 -1.25 -16.81
N THR A 11 -21.65 -0.33 -17.78
CA THR A 11 -21.29 -0.68 -19.16
C THR A 11 -19.82 -1.10 -19.24
N PRO A 12 -19.49 -2.29 -19.76
CA PRO A 12 -18.11 -2.73 -19.93
C PRO A 12 -17.27 -1.75 -20.74
N ALA A 13 -16.01 -1.56 -20.34
CA ALA A 13 -15.05 -0.78 -21.12
C ALA A 13 -14.65 -1.53 -22.40
N ASN A 14 -14.31 -0.79 -23.44
CA ASN A 14 -13.66 -1.38 -24.61
C ASN A 14 -12.15 -1.44 -24.37
N LEU A 15 -11.62 -2.65 -24.24
CA LEU A 15 -10.19 -2.93 -24.08
C LEU A 15 -9.52 -3.40 -25.39
N SER A 16 -10.18 -3.28 -26.55
CA SER A 16 -9.65 -3.76 -27.84
C SER A 16 -8.35 -3.09 -28.31
N LEU A 17 -7.92 -2.03 -27.63
CA LEU A 17 -6.64 -1.36 -27.89
C LEU A 17 -5.46 -2.00 -27.14
N TYR A 18 -5.74 -2.89 -26.18
CA TYR A 18 -4.72 -3.68 -25.52
C TYR A 18 -4.44 -4.96 -26.33
N PRO A 19 -3.18 -5.39 -26.39
CA PRO A 19 -2.85 -6.67 -27.01
C PRO A 19 -3.38 -7.83 -26.17
N ASP A 20 -3.31 -9.04 -26.70
CA ASP A 20 -3.66 -10.26 -25.97
C ASP A 20 -2.74 -10.52 -24.78
N ALA A 21 -3.13 -11.47 -23.93
CA ALA A 21 -2.42 -11.82 -22.71
C ALA A 21 -0.98 -12.31 -22.96
N ASP A 22 -0.70 -12.99 -24.07
CA ASP A 22 0.63 -13.51 -24.39
C ASP A 22 1.59 -12.37 -24.74
N LEU A 23 1.13 -11.41 -25.55
CA LEU A 23 1.89 -10.19 -25.83
C LEU A 23 2.04 -9.32 -24.59
N ILE A 24 1.02 -9.20 -23.73
CA ILE A 24 1.15 -8.49 -22.44
C ILE A 24 2.22 -9.18 -21.59
N LYS A 25 2.16 -10.49 -21.44
CA LYS A 25 3.14 -11.29 -20.70
C LYS A 25 4.56 -11.03 -21.19
N ALA A 26 4.78 -11.04 -22.51
CA ALA A 26 6.09 -10.77 -23.11
C ALA A 26 6.62 -9.34 -22.83
N ASN A 27 5.74 -8.36 -22.63
CA ASN A 27 6.12 -6.96 -22.37
C ASN A 27 6.21 -6.62 -20.87
N VAL A 28 5.52 -7.37 -20.01
CA VAL A 28 5.45 -7.11 -18.56
C VAL A 28 6.49 -7.91 -17.80
N THR A 29 6.71 -9.17 -18.19
CA THR A 29 7.53 -10.12 -17.42
C THR A 29 9.00 -9.73 -17.51
N VAL A 30 9.66 -9.64 -16.36
CA VAL A 30 11.11 -9.39 -16.27
C VAL A 30 11.82 -10.65 -15.77
N PRO A 31 13.05 -10.93 -16.25
CA PRO A 31 13.85 -12.01 -15.67
C PRO A 31 14.10 -11.78 -14.18
N HIS A 32 13.82 -12.78 -13.34
CA HIS A 32 14.23 -12.74 -11.95
C HIS A 32 15.70 -13.12 -11.83
N ASP A 33 16.58 -12.12 -11.74
CA ASP A 33 17.99 -12.31 -11.44
C ASP A 33 18.31 -11.81 -10.03
N ARG A 34 18.62 -12.74 -9.11
CA ARG A 34 19.00 -12.42 -7.72
C ARG A 34 20.32 -11.65 -7.62
N GLY A 35 21.15 -11.66 -8.67
CA GLY A 35 22.37 -10.87 -8.77
C GLY A 35 22.10 -9.38 -9.02
N ILE A 36 20.94 -9.04 -9.60
CA ILE A 36 20.55 -7.66 -9.89
C ILE A 36 19.69 -7.14 -8.73
N ARG A 37 20.24 -6.20 -7.97
CA ARG A 37 19.48 -5.49 -6.93
C ARG A 37 18.98 -4.15 -7.49
N PRO A 38 17.67 -3.98 -7.75
CA PRO A 38 17.16 -2.71 -8.26
C PRO A 38 17.32 -1.57 -7.23
N ILE A 39 17.42 -1.93 -5.95
CA ILE A 39 17.52 -1.03 -4.80
C ILE A 39 18.82 -1.33 -4.06
N ASN A 40 19.61 -0.29 -3.73
CA ASN A 40 20.84 -0.41 -2.96
C ASN A 40 20.73 0.33 -1.60
N PRO A 41 20.15 -0.29 -0.55
CA PRO A 41 19.88 0.38 0.71
C PRO A 41 21.14 0.94 1.43
N PRO A 42 20.97 1.87 2.39
CA PRO A 42 19.70 2.41 2.87
C PRO A 42 19.07 3.39 1.89
N LEU A 43 17.75 3.54 1.97
CA LEU A 43 17.02 4.58 1.24
C LEU A 43 16.95 5.87 2.05
N SER A 44 16.93 7.01 1.37
CA SER A 44 16.70 8.33 1.96
C SER A 44 15.93 9.20 0.98
N THR A 45 15.57 10.42 1.37
CA THR A 45 14.80 11.34 0.51
C THR A 45 15.62 12.59 0.16
N ARG A 46 15.52 13.03 -1.10
CA ARG A 46 16.16 14.26 -1.59
C ARG A 46 15.21 14.97 -2.54
N GLY A 47 14.69 16.11 -2.10
CA GLY A 47 13.64 16.82 -2.82
C GLY A 47 12.42 15.92 -2.99
N ARG A 48 11.90 15.83 -4.23
CA ARG A 48 10.78 14.95 -4.59
C ARG A 48 11.11 13.46 -4.71
N ASP A 49 12.37 13.07 -4.56
CA ASP A 49 12.82 11.71 -4.88
C ASP A 49 13.18 10.89 -3.64
N ILE A 50 12.92 9.59 -3.73
CA ILE A 50 13.60 8.58 -2.91
C ILE A 50 14.92 8.24 -3.61
N ILE A 51 16.01 8.21 -2.85
CA ILE A 51 17.35 7.87 -3.35
C ILE A 51 17.94 6.71 -2.55
N ASP A 52 18.77 5.92 -3.22
CA ASP A 52 19.57 4.87 -2.59
C ASP A 52 20.89 5.41 -2.03
N ARG A 53 21.72 4.52 -1.47
CA ARG A 53 23.04 4.85 -0.90
C ARG A 53 23.98 5.52 -1.91
N ASP A 54 23.84 5.20 -3.19
CA ASP A 54 24.68 5.76 -4.26
C ASP A 54 24.13 7.10 -4.77
N GLY A 55 23.05 7.60 -4.18
CA GLY A 55 22.37 8.83 -4.57
C GLY A 55 21.54 8.70 -5.85
N ARG A 56 21.29 7.47 -6.32
CA ARG A 56 20.46 7.18 -7.49
C ARG A 56 18.99 7.23 -7.09
N ARG A 57 18.17 7.86 -7.92
CA ARG A 57 16.71 7.89 -7.76
C ARG A 57 16.16 6.46 -7.82
N ILE A 58 15.41 6.08 -6.80
CA ILE A 58 14.68 4.82 -6.74
C ILE A 58 13.20 5.13 -6.86
N LYS A 59 12.57 4.63 -7.92
CA LYS A 59 11.12 4.60 -8.02
C LYS A 59 10.59 3.32 -7.41
N LEU A 60 9.83 3.43 -6.33
CA LEU A 60 9.08 2.31 -5.77
C LEU A 60 7.92 1.96 -6.70
N VAL A 61 7.99 0.75 -7.24
CA VAL A 61 6.95 0.11 -8.05
C VAL A 61 6.47 -1.07 -7.21
N SER A 62 5.46 -0.81 -6.39
CA SER A 62 5.05 -1.74 -5.34
C SER A 62 3.74 -2.45 -5.64
N VAL A 63 3.50 -3.53 -4.92
CA VAL A 63 2.20 -4.22 -4.84
C VAL A 63 1.84 -4.45 -3.38
N ASN A 64 0.54 -4.46 -3.07
CA ASN A 64 0.03 -4.83 -1.76
C ASN A 64 -0.15 -6.36 -1.69
N TRP A 65 0.27 -6.97 -0.58
CA TRP A 65 -0.03 -8.37 -0.26
C TRP A 65 -0.72 -8.44 1.11
N TYR A 66 -2.05 -8.38 1.09
CA TYR A 66 -2.84 -8.29 2.32
C TYR A 66 -3.20 -9.67 2.89
N GLY A 67 -3.79 -9.67 4.09
CA GLY A 67 -4.32 -10.84 4.79
C GLY A 67 -3.97 -10.85 6.28
N ALA A 68 -2.77 -10.38 6.64
CA ALA A 68 -2.41 -10.17 8.06
C ALA A 68 -3.18 -9.01 8.70
N SER A 69 -3.75 -8.12 7.89
CA SER A 69 -4.73 -7.10 8.29
C SER A 69 -6.15 -7.64 8.54
N ASP A 70 -6.43 -8.88 8.13
CA ASP A 70 -7.78 -9.42 8.03
C ASP A 70 -8.05 -10.50 9.08
N VAL A 71 -9.27 -11.04 9.07
CA VAL A 71 -9.83 -11.93 10.10
C VAL A 71 -8.99 -13.17 10.45
N ASP A 72 -8.21 -13.68 9.50
CA ASP A 72 -7.37 -14.88 9.69
C ASP A 72 -5.95 -14.52 10.18
N MET A 73 -5.59 -13.23 10.25
CA MET A 73 -4.32 -12.71 10.75
C MET A 73 -3.08 -13.33 10.07
N VAL A 74 -3.20 -13.68 8.79
CA VAL A 74 -2.15 -14.31 8.00
C VAL A 74 -2.21 -13.82 6.56
N PRO A 75 -1.08 -13.47 5.91
CA PRO A 75 -1.11 -13.05 4.52
C PRO A 75 -1.70 -14.13 3.61
N GLY A 76 -2.46 -13.70 2.61
CA GLY A 76 -3.21 -14.61 1.75
C GLY A 76 -2.31 -15.57 0.96
N GLY A 77 -2.83 -16.74 0.62
CA GLY A 77 -2.22 -17.65 -0.36
C GLY A 77 -1.29 -18.72 0.20
N LEU A 78 -0.92 -18.64 1.47
CA LEU A 78 0.02 -19.59 2.09
C LEU A 78 -0.51 -21.02 2.23
N SER A 79 -1.82 -21.22 2.05
CA SER A 79 -2.45 -22.54 1.94
C SER A 79 -2.39 -23.13 0.53
N VAL A 80 -2.14 -22.30 -0.48
CA VAL A 80 -2.21 -22.68 -1.91
C VAL A 80 -0.81 -22.76 -2.53
N GLN A 81 0.04 -21.78 -2.23
CA GLN A 81 1.37 -21.65 -2.85
C GLN A 81 2.45 -21.33 -1.81
N ASN A 82 3.68 -21.80 -2.08
CA ASN A 82 4.81 -21.46 -1.26
C ASN A 82 5.11 -19.96 -1.34
N ARG A 83 5.36 -19.31 -0.21
CA ARG A 83 5.66 -17.86 -0.14
C ARG A 83 6.86 -17.45 -1.00
N THR A 84 7.83 -18.35 -1.21
CA THR A 84 8.99 -18.11 -2.07
C THR A 84 8.59 -17.98 -3.54
N GLU A 85 7.63 -18.79 -3.97
CA GLU A 85 7.11 -18.76 -5.33
C GLU A 85 6.27 -17.50 -5.56
N ILE A 86 5.43 -17.12 -4.59
CA ILE A 86 4.67 -15.85 -4.65
C ILE A 86 5.65 -14.66 -4.74
N ALA A 87 6.70 -14.63 -3.93
CA ALA A 87 7.72 -13.59 -3.96
C ALA A 87 8.44 -13.54 -5.32
N ARG A 88 8.80 -14.69 -5.89
CA ARG A 88 9.39 -14.80 -7.24
C ARG A 88 8.46 -14.21 -8.29
N ILE A 89 7.17 -14.53 -8.26
CA ILE A 89 6.17 -14.01 -9.20
C ILE A 89 6.04 -12.50 -9.09
N ILE A 90 6.04 -11.93 -7.87
CA ILE A 90 6.02 -10.48 -7.67
C ILE A 90 7.23 -9.82 -8.35
N CYS A 91 8.43 -10.40 -8.20
CA CYS A 91 9.64 -9.93 -8.90
C CYS A 91 9.48 -10.01 -10.43
N GLU A 92 8.99 -11.14 -10.96
CA GLU A 92 8.82 -11.35 -12.40
C GLU A 92 7.76 -10.44 -13.01
N LEU A 93 6.76 -10.05 -12.22
CA LEU A 93 5.81 -9.00 -12.59
C LEU A 93 6.43 -7.60 -12.56
N GLY A 94 7.74 -7.47 -12.29
CA GLY A 94 8.50 -6.22 -12.34
C GLY A 94 8.18 -5.25 -11.22
N PHE A 95 7.54 -5.71 -10.14
CA PHE A 95 7.50 -4.97 -8.89
C PHE A 95 8.85 -5.08 -8.19
N ASN A 96 9.29 -4.01 -7.54
CA ASN A 96 10.54 -3.98 -6.78
C ASN A 96 10.32 -3.83 -5.27
N SER A 97 9.05 -3.74 -4.85
CA SER A 97 8.67 -3.56 -3.46
C SER A 97 7.30 -4.12 -3.13
N VAL A 98 7.07 -4.42 -1.86
CA VAL A 98 5.78 -4.88 -1.34
C VAL A 98 5.36 -4.00 -0.17
N ARG A 99 4.13 -3.46 -0.24
CA ARG A 99 3.42 -2.94 0.93
C ARG A 99 2.74 -4.12 1.61
N LEU A 100 3.05 -4.37 2.88
CA LEU A 100 2.60 -5.54 3.61
C LEU A 100 1.67 -5.10 4.77
N PRO A 101 0.34 -5.16 4.58
CA PRO A 101 -0.64 -4.79 5.60
C PRO A 101 -0.69 -5.76 6.80
N TYR A 102 -0.76 -5.22 8.01
CA TYR A 102 -1.11 -5.95 9.24
C TYR A 102 -2.16 -5.18 10.07
N ALA A 103 -2.82 -5.87 11.01
CA ALA A 103 -3.74 -5.26 11.97
C ALA A 103 -3.13 -5.20 13.38
N ASP A 104 -3.42 -4.16 14.16
CA ASP A 104 -2.93 -4.06 15.55
C ASP A 104 -3.43 -5.23 16.43
N GLU A 105 -4.67 -5.69 16.19
CA GLU A 105 -5.22 -6.87 16.87
C GLU A 105 -4.39 -8.14 16.64
N LEU A 106 -3.71 -8.27 15.49
CA LEU A 106 -2.77 -9.37 15.24
C LEU A 106 -1.62 -9.33 16.25
N VAL A 107 -1.09 -8.14 16.55
CA VAL A 107 0.01 -7.96 17.51
C VAL A 107 -0.45 -8.30 18.92
N HIS A 108 -1.61 -7.79 19.32
CA HIS A 108 -2.19 -8.03 20.64
C HIS A 108 -2.53 -9.51 20.89
N LYS A 109 -3.19 -10.17 19.93
CA LYS A 109 -3.57 -11.59 20.10
C LYS A 109 -2.40 -12.53 19.84
N ASN A 110 -1.55 -12.19 18.87
CA ASN A 110 -0.46 -13.01 18.33
C ASN A 110 -0.78 -14.52 18.33
N PRO A 111 -1.90 -14.93 17.70
CA PRO A 111 -2.40 -16.30 17.81
C PRO A 111 -1.47 -17.29 17.09
N LEU A 112 -1.57 -18.57 17.44
CA LEU A 112 -1.07 -19.62 16.56
C LEU A 112 -1.90 -19.60 15.27
N ILE A 113 -1.24 -19.61 14.12
CA ILE A 113 -1.95 -19.67 12.83
C ILE A 113 -2.49 -21.08 12.63
N ASP A 114 -3.78 -21.19 12.30
CA ASP A 114 -4.42 -22.46 11.98
C ASP A 114 -3.67 -23.12 10.79
N PRO A 115 -3.16 -24.35 10.94
CA PRO A 115 -2.38 -25.03 9.89
C PRO A 115 -3.08 -25.09 8.52
N LYS A 116 -4.42 -24.99 8.46
CA LYS A 116 -5.16 -24.95 7.18
C LYS A 116 -4.77 -23.73 6.31
N HIS A 117 -4.29 -22.65 6.92
CA HIS A 117 -3.83 -21.46 6.19
C HIS A 117 -2.37 -21.59 5.71
N LEU A 118 -1.67 -22.67 6.07
CA LEU A 118 -0.23 -22.86 5.85
C LEU A 118 0.11 -24.16 5.10
N SER A 119 -0.88 -24.80 4.48
CA SER A 119 -0.72 -26.11 3.81
C SER A 119 0.28 -26.13 2.63
N ALA A 120 0.74 -24.99 2.11
CA ALA A 120 1.83 -24.91 1.13
C ALA A 120 3.16 -24.42 1.73
N ASN A 121 3.19 -24.16 3.04
CA ASN A 121 4.31 -23.58 3.80
C ASN A 121 4.48 -24.32 5.13
N HIS A 122 4.76 -25.62 5.08
CA HIS A 122 4.79 -26.50 6.26
C HIS A 122 5.79 -26.09 7.33
N ASP A 123 6.86 -25.39 6.96
CA ASP A 123 7.86 -24.87 7.89
C ASP A 123 7.32 -23.77 8.81
N LEU A 124 6.16 -23.19 8.49
CA LEU A 124 5.48 -22.18 9.29
C LEU A 124 4.43 -22.77 10.26
N ILE A 125 4.12 -24.08 10.14
CA ILE A 125 3.10 -24.71 10.99
C ILE A 125 3.57 -24.70 12.45
N GLY A 126 2.68 -24.27 13.34
CA GLY A 126 2.96 -24.14 14.77
C GLY A 126 3.59 -22.81 15.17
N LEU A 127 3.82 -21.89 14.22
CA LEU A 127 4.26 -20.53 14.50
C LEU A 127 3.10 -19.61 14.83
N ARG A 128 3.40 -18.53 15.57
CA ARG A 128 2.43 -17.46 15.85
C ARG A 128 2.36 -16.46 14.70
N ALA A 129 1.30 -15.67 14.66
CA ALA A 129 1.04 -14.71 13.60
C ALA A 129 2.22 -13.76 13.34
N LEU A 130 2.85 -13.22 14.39
CA LEU A 130 4.03 -12.34 14.25
C LEU A 130 5.25 -13.09 13.66
N ASP A 131 5.46 -14.34 14.05
CA ASP A 131 6.56 -15.16 13.51
C ASP A 131 6.34 -15.50 12.03
N VAL A 132 5.09 -15.82 11.66
CA VAL A 132 4.68 -16.05 10.27
C VAL A 132 4.86 -14.78 9.44
N TYR A 133 4.41 -13.63 9.96
CA TYR A 133 4.59 -12.33 9.31
C TYR A 133 6.08 -12.03 9.09
N ALA A 134 6.91 -12.20 10.11
CA ALA A 134 8.35 -11.96 10.02
C ALA A 134 9.06 -12.92 9.03
N ALA A 135 8.62 -14.18 8.96
CA ALA A 135 9.12 -15.13 7.98
C ALA A 135 8.77 -14.72 6.54
N LEU A 136 7.60 -14.13 6.32
CA LEU A 136 7.19 -13.61 5.01
C LEU A 136 8.00 -12.38 4.60
N VAL A 137 8.23 -11.45 5.52
CA VAL A 137 9.11 -10.30 5.29
C VAL A 137 10.49 -10.77 4.84
N ARG A 138 11.09 -11.74 5.56
CA ARG A 138 12.38 -12.32 5.17
C ARG A 138 12.34 -12.97 3.78
N THR A 139 11.29 -13.72 3.44
CA THR A 139 11.18 -14.32 2.10
C THR A 139 11.09 -13.26 0.99
N LEU A 140 10.36 -12.17 1.22
CA LEU A 140 10.30 -11.06 0.26
C LEU A 140 11.67 -10.41 0.04
N THR A 141 12.40 -10.13 1.12
CA THR A 141 13.73 -9.50 1.04
C THR A 141 14.80 -10.44 0.46
N GLU A 142 14.75 -11.74 0.79
CA GLU A 142 15.60 -12.77 0.16
C GLU A 142 15.33 -12.92 -1.35
N ALA A 143 14.11 -12.65 -1.80
CA ALA A 143 13.76 -12.61 -3.23
C ALA A 143 14.23 -11.31 -3.93
N GLY A 144 14.71 -10.32 -3.17
CA GLY A 144 15.19 -9.04 -3.67
C GLY A 144 14.18 -7.90 -3.66
N LEU A 145 13.01 -8.09 -3.02
CA LEU A 145 11.97 -7.06 -2.90
C LEU A 145 12.23 -6.19 -1.68
N ALA A 146 12.10 -4.87 -1.83
CA ALA A 146 11.99 -3.99 -0.68
C ALA A 146 10.63 -4.18 0.02
N VAL A 147 10.58 -4.14 1.34
CA VAL A 147 9.36 -4.29 2.12
C VAL A 147 9.05 -2.99 2.85
N ILE A 148 7.81 -2.54 2.72
CA ILE A 148 7.21 -1.48 3.52
C ILE A 148 6.11 -2.14 4.36
N VAL A 149 6.32 -2.18 5.67
CA VAL A 149 5.32 -2.69 6.62
C VAL A 149 4.24 -1.63 6.78
N ASN A 150 2.98 -2.00 6.62
CA ASN A 150 1.85 -1.09 6.73
C ASN A 150 0.96 -1.45 7.92
N ASN A 151 0.80 -0.51 8.85
CA ASN A 151 -0.23 -0.63 9.87
C ASN A 151 -1.58 -0.23 9.27
N HIS A 152 -2.40 -1.24 8.96
CA HIS A 152 -3.53 -1.08 8.06
C HIS A 152 -4.84 -0.75 8.78
N ILE A 153 -5.04 -1.35 9.96
CA ILE A 153 -6.31 -1.31 10.68
C ILE A 153 -6.10 -1.71 12.14
N THR A 154 -6.98 -1.27 13.05
CA THR A 154 -6.89 -1.66 14.47
C THR A 154 -7.52 -3.03 14.67
N GLU A 155 -8.77 -3.21 14.26
CA GLU A 155 -9.48 -4.49 14.34
C GLU A 155 -9.21 -5.34 13.08
N ALA A 156 -8.83 -6.61 13.23
CA ALA A 156 -8.49 -7.48 12.12
C ALA A 156 -9.74 -7.92 11.34
N ARG A 157 -10.00 -7.26 10.22
CA ARG A 157 -11.18 -7.46 9.39
C ARG A 157 -10.95 -6.92 7.98
N TRP A 158 -11.84 -7.28 7.06
CA TRP A 158 -11.85 -6.64 5.75
C TRP A 158 -12.11 -5.14 5.91
N CYS A 159 -11.12 -4.33 5.53
CA CYS A 159 -11.07 -2.91 5.85
C CYS A 159 -12.11 -2.06 5.12
N CYS A 160 -12.09 -0.79 5.56
CA CYS A 160 -12.41 0.40 4.78
C CYS A 160 -13.90 0.79 4.72
N ASP A 161 -14.69 0.24 5.65
CA ASP A 161 -15.94 0.88 6.03
C ASP A 161 -15.70 2.15 6.88
N GLY A 162 -16.78 2.90 7.10
CA GLY A 162 -16.79 4.07 7.98
C GLY A 162 -16.74 3.73 9.47
N ASN A 163 -16.21 2.56 9.88
CA ASN A 163 -16.12 2.18 11.28
C ASN A 163 -15.28 3.21 12.05
N PRO A 164 -15.86 3.92 13.02
CA PRO A 164 -15.14 4.94 13.78
C PRO A 164 -13.93 4.39 14.53
N CYS A 165 -13.92 3.11 14.89
CA CYS A 165 -12.85 2.47 15.64
C CYS A 165 -11.53 2.31 14.86
N ASP A 166 -11.56 2.41 13.53
CA ASP A 166 -10.41 2.26 12.65
C ASP A 166 -10.05 3.56 11.90
N MET A 167 -10.74 4.66 12.19
CA MET A 167 -10.55 5.92 11.46
C MET A 167 -9.19 6.57 11.73
N GLY A 168 -8.56 6.31 12.87
CA GLY A 168 -7.26 6.88 13.23
C GLY A 168 -6.30 5.83 13.75
N TRP A 169 -5.16 6.27 14.29
CA TRP A 169 -4.15 5.44 14.97
C TRP A 169 -4.48 5.16 16.44
N LYS A 170 -5.49 5.85 16.98
CA LYS A 170 -6.03 5.64 18.31
C LYS A 170 -7.54 5.74 18.28
N ASN A 171 -8.20 5.02 19.18
CA ASN A 171 -9.66 5.06 19.35
C ASN A 171 -10.07 5.13 20.83
N SER A 172 -9.12 5.32 21.74
CA SER A 172 -9.35 5.44 23.18
C SER A 172 -10.41 6.48 23.56
N ASP A 173 -10.54 7.53 22.74
CA ASP A 173 -11.46 8.66 22.93
C ASP A 173 -12.92 8.31 22.56
N LEU A 174 -13.16 7.19 21.85
CA LEU A 174 -14.49 6.74 21.43
C LEU A 174 -15.23 5.92 22.48
N GLY A 175 -14.71 5.81 23.71
CA GLY A 175 -15.39 5.06 24.78
C GLY A 175 -15.43 3.54 24.51
N PRO A 176 -16.28 2.78 25.23
CA PRO A 176 -16.27 1.30 25.22
C PRO A 176 -16.90 0.67 23.97
N PHE A 177 -17.13 1.42 22.91
CA PHE A 177 -17.79 0.92 21.70
C PHE A 177 -16.88 0.13 20.77
N CYS A 178 -15.56 0.29 20.90
CA CYS A 178 -14.59 -0.40 20.03
C CYS A 178 -14.18 -1.76 20.61
N PRO A 179 -14.31 -2.87 19.86
CA PRO A 179 -13.91 -4.21 20.32
C PRO A 179 -12.43 -4.28 20.67
N VAL A 180 -11.59 -3.63 19.87
CA VAL A 180 -10.15 -3.45 20.12
C VAL A 180 -9.92 -2.00 20.47
N ARG A 181 -9.56 -1.75 21.73
CA ARG A 181 -9.22 -0.41 22.21
C ARG A 181 -7.73 -0.15 22.04
N GLN A 182 -7.41 1.05 21.59
CA GLN A 182 -6.03 1.45 21.30
C GLN A 182 -5.81 2.90 21.69
N THR A 183 -4.83 3.13 22.58
CA THR A 183 -4.24 4.45 22.79
C THR A 183 -3.15 4.69 21.75
N GLU A 184 -2.67 5.93 21.64
CA GLU A 184 -1.53 6.22 20.76
C GLU A 184 -0.24 5.50 21.19
N GLU A 185 -0.02 5.33 22.50
CA GLU A 185 1.16 4.59 22.96
C GLU A 185 1.05 3.11 22.61
N ASP A 186 -0.14 2.50 22.71
CA ASP A 186 -0.35 1.10 22.30
C ASP A 186 0.00 0.93 20.81
N TRP A 187 -0.52 1.80 19.94
CA TRP A 187 -0.17 1.81 18.51
C TRP A 187 1.34 1.94 18.25
N ILE A 188 2.03 2.82 18.98
CA ILE A 188 3.49 2.94 18.87
C ILE A 188 4.18 1.64 19.29
N GLN A 189 3.71 0.98 20.35
CA GLN A 189 4.28 -0.30 20.79
C GLN A 189 4.01 -1.43 19.79
N ASP A 190 2.85 -1.42 19.13
CA ASP A 190 2.51 -2.37 18.07
C ASP A 190 3.46 -2.21 16.87
N LEU A 191 3.67 -0.97 16.41
CA LEU A 191 4.66 -0.65 15.38
C LEU A 191 6.06 -1.15 15.74
N LEU A 192 6.50 -0.91 16.99
CA LEU A 192 7.81 -1.36 17.45
C LEU A 192 7.91 -2.89 17.47
N SER A 193 6.87 -3.58 17.96
CA SER A 193 6.82 -5.04 18.06
C SER A 193 6.87 -5.73 16.69
N VAL A 194 6.17 -5.18 15.70
CA VAL A 194 6.20 -5.71 14.32
C VAL A 194 7.54 -5.44 13.64
N MET A 195 8.17 -4.32 13.93
CA MET A 195 9.40 -3.90 13.24
C MET A 195 10.70 -4.42 13.88
N GLU A 196 10.69 -4.75 15.17
CA GLU A 196 11.87 -5.24 15.92
C GLU A 196 12.59 -6.44 15.25
N PRO A 197 11.89 -7.48 14.73
CA PRO A 197 12.54 -8.60 14.06
C PRO A 197 13.34 -8.20 12.80
N HIS A 198 13.08 -7.02 12.24
CA HIS A 198 13.55 -6.58 10.94
C HIS A 198 14.72 -5.59 10.99
N ILE A 199 15.22 -5.24 12.18
CA ILE A 199 16.26 -4.22 12.38
C ILE A 199 17.51 -4.44 11.51
N LYS A 200 17.88 -5.71 11.24
CA LYS A 200 19.09 -6.08 10.49
C LYS A 200 18.84 -6.31 9.00
N ASP A 201 17.61 -6.23 8.53
CA ASP A 201 17.27 -6.49 7.13
C ASP A 201 17.31 -5.17 6.32
N PRO A 202 18.30 -4.99 5.42
CA PRO A 202 18.45 -3.74 4.69
C PRO A 202 17.33 -3.49 3.67
N LEU A 203 16.60 -4.52 3.25
CA LEU A 203 15.48 -4.39 2.31
C LEU A 203 14.14 -4.18 3.00
N VAL A 204 14.07 -4.21 4.33
CA VAL A 204 12.95 -3.59 5.05
C VAL A 204 13.22 -2.09 5.09
N VAL A 205 12.68 -1.37 4.10
CA VAL A 205 13.08 0.01 3.80
C VAL A 205 12.26 1.05 4.54
N GLY A 206 11.07 0.71 5.04
CA GLY A 206 10.24 1.69 5.71
C GLY A 206 8.98 1.15 6.35
N VAL A 207 8.29 2.06 7.02
CA VAL A 207 7.06 1.81 7.76
C VAL A 207 6.01 2.79 7.28
N ASP A 208 4.91 2.25 6.80
CA ASP A 208 3.70 3.00 6.56
C ASP A 208 2.85 3.04 7.83
N LEU A 209 2.92 4.20 8.47
CA LEU A 209 2.66 4.37 9.89
C LEU A 209 1.21 4.08 10.24
N ARG A 210 0.27 4.55 9.41
CA ARG A 210 -1.16 4.27 9.58
C ARG A 210 -1.90 4.51 8.28
N ASN A 211 -2.62 3.47 7.87
CA ASN A 211 -3.50 3.50 6.73
C ASN A 211 -4.74 4.38 6.94
N GLU A 212 -5.03 5.21 5.95
CA GLU A 212 -6.26 5.95 5.71
C GLU A 212 -6.79 6.74 6.92
N VAL A 213 -5.90 7.50 7.58
CA VAL A 213 -6.28 8.38 8.68
C VAL A 213 -7.40 9.33 8.22
N ARG A 214 -8.53 9.26 8.93
CA ARG A 214 -9.77 9.98 8.66
C ARG A 214 -10.45 10.33 9.98
N GLY A 215 -11.38 11.26 9.94
CA GLY A 215 -12.06 11.74 11.14
C GLY A 215 -13.07 12.81 10.80
N PHE A 216 -14.04 13.04 11.69
CA PHE A 216 -15.06 14.07 11.51
C PHE A 216 -14.45 15.47 11.35
N ALA A 217 -13.29 15.71 11.98
CA ALA A 217 -12.57 16.98 11.90
C ALA A 217 -11.80 17.17 10.57
N GLY A 218 -11.75 16.16 9.68
CA GLY A 218 -11.18 16.29 8.34
C GLY A 218 -9.75 16.84 8.34
N ARG A 219 -9.50 17.93 7.60
CA ARG A 219 -8.17 18.58 7.51
C ARG A 219 -7.66 19.08 8.87
N LEU A 220 -8.55 19.42 9.81
CA LEU A 220 -8.16 19.84 11.16
C LEU A 220 -7.47 18.71 11.95
N MET A 221 -7.58 17.46 11.47
CA MET A 221 -6.86 16.33 12.05
C MET A 221 -5.37 16.33 11.70
N TRP A 222 -4.94 17.02 10.63
CA TRP A 222 -3.58 16.92 10.12
C TRP A 222 -2.53 17.23 11.19
N ASP A 223 -2.70 18.29 11.97
CA ASP A 223 -1.71 18.69 12.97
C ASP A 223 -1.55 17.64 14.07
N SER A 224 -2.66 17.02 14.51
CA SER A 224 -2.64 15.93 15.48
C SER A 224 -2.01 14.67 14.90
N TRP A 225 -2.31 14.35 13.65
CA TRP A 225 -1.75 13.20 12.93
C TRP A 225 -0.25 13.38 12.69
N ALA A 226 0.18 14.52 12.17
CA ALA A 226 1.58 14.85 11.95
C ALA A 226 2.38 14.73 13.25
N SER A 227 1.81 15.21 14.37
CA SER A 227 2.47 15.13 15.68
C SER A 227 2.57 13.69 16.20
N ALA A 228 1.56 12.84 15.96
CA ALA A 228 1.59 11.42 16.29
C ALA A 228 2.58 10.64 15.41
N ALA A 229 2.59 10.93 14.10
CA ALA A 229 3.54 10.37 13.14
C ALA A 229 4.99 10.70 13.53
N GLU A 230 5.27 11.93 13.97
CA GLU A 230 6.59 12.30 14.50
C GLU A 230 6.96 11.47 15.73
N ARG A 231 6.07 11.34 16.72
CA ARG A 231 6.35 10.55 17.93
C ARG A 231 6.61 9.07 17.62
N ALA A 232 5.81 8.45 16.75
CA ALA A 232 6.03 7.08 16.31
C ALA A 232 7.36 6.92 15.55
N SER A 233 7.64 7.84 14.63
CA SER A 233 8.87 7.85 13.83
C SER A 233 10.12 7.95 14.71
N GLU A 234 10.14 8.85 15.69
CA GLU A 234 11.27 9.00 16.62
C GLU A 234 11.49 7.74 17.48
N ARG A 235 10.42 6.99 17.77
CA ARG A 235 10.52 5.72 18.50
C ARG A 235 11.07 4.61 17.60
N LEU A 236 10.58 4.50 16.36
CA LEU A 236 11.07 3.55 15.36
C LEU A 236 12.54 3.80 14.99
N HIS A 237 12.95 5.07 14.83
CA HIS A 237 14.35 5.41 14.52
C HIS A 237 15.35 5.09 15.63
N ARG A 238 14.90 4.89 16.88
CA ARG A 238 15.76 4.35 17.96
C ARG A 238 16.05 2.86 17.77
N LEU A 239 15.15 2.10 17.14
CA LEU A 239 15.41 0.72 16.76
C LEU A 239 16.30 0.64 15.52
N GLN A 240 15.96 1.40 14.49
CA GLN A 240 16.68 1.42 13.22
C GLN A 240 16.59 2.80 12.55
N PRO A 241 17.69 3.59 12.52
CA PRO A 241 17.68 4.94 11.98
C PRO A 241 17.56 5.03 10.45
N GLU A 242 17.67 3.92 9.73
CA GLU A 242 17.64 3.94 8.25
C GLU A 242 16.24 3.79 7.64
N TRP A 243 15.21 3.43 8.41
CA TRP A 243 13.86 3.28 7.89
C TRP A 243 13.25 4.61 7.41
N LEU A 244 12.60 4.55 6.24
CA LEU A 244 11.70 5.59 5.78
C LEU A 244 10.40 5.55 6.59
N MET A 245 9.87 6.73 6.91
CA MET A 245 8.58 6.91 7.57
C MET A 245 7.59 7.40 6.52
N ILE A 246 6.68 6.52 6.13
CA ILE A 246 5.62 6.85 5.20
C ILE A 246 4.45 7.45 5.99
N VAL A 247 4.11 8.69 5.67
CA VAL A 247 3.02 9.44 6.32
C VAL A 247 1.90 9.65 5.31
N GLU A 248 0.82 8.91 5.46
CA GLU A 248 -0.37 9.07 4.63
C GLU A 248 -1.08 10.42 4.89
N GLY A 249 -1.74 10.93 3.86
CA GLY A 249 -2.66 12.06 3.95
C GLY A 249 -3.85 11.79 4.88
N VAL A 250 -4.55 12.84 5.27
CA VAL A 250 -5.85 12.69 5.94
C VAL A 250 -6.97 12.47 4.92
N GLN A 251 -8.19 12.21 5.40
CA GLN A 251 -9.36 11.91 4.57
C GLN A 251 -9.16 10.65 3.72
N SER A 252 -8.68 9.58 4.35
CA SER A 252 -8.37 8.30 3.69
C SER A 252 -7.21 8.48 2.69
N ALA A 253 -6.10 9.06 3.16
CA ALA A 253 -4.91 9.35 2.35
C ALA A 253 -5.14 10.28 1.14
N ASN A 254 -6.25 11.01 1.06
CA ASN A 254 -6.55 11.85 -0.11
C ASN A 254 -6.06 13.29 0.03
N ASP A 255 -5.76 13.77 1.23
CA ASP A 255 -5.42 15.18 1.50
C ASP A 255 -4.10 15.33 2.26
N LEU A 256 -3.06 15.76 1.55
CA LEU A 256 -1.75 16.10 2.09
C LEU A 256 -1.53 17.61 2.18
N ARG A 257 -2.53 18.47 1.93
CA ARG A 257 -2.37 19.94 1.96
C ARG A 257 -1.90 20.46 3.32
N GLY A 258 -2.21 19.74 4.39
CA GLY A 258 -1.70 20.06 5.72
C GLY A 258 -0.17 20.06 5.79
N ALA A 259 0.50 19.20 5.01
CA ALA A 259 1.95 19.09 4.98
C ALA A 259 2.64 20.37 4.47
N LYS A 260 1.93 21.24 3.75
CA LYS A 260 2.47 22.53 3.29
C LYS A 260 2.76 23.46 4.45
N ASP A 261 1.81 23.57 5.38
CA ASP A 261 1.85 24.51 6.51
C ASP A 261 2.48 23.85 7.74
N ARG A 262 2.23 22.55 7.93
CA ARG A 262 2.77 21.73 9.01
C ARG A 262 3.42 20.45 8.44
N PRO A 263 4.61 20.53 7.83
CA PRO A 263 5.33 19.34 7.38
C PRO A 263 5.73 18.49 8.59
N VAL A 264 5.73 17.16 8.43
CA VAL A 264 6.32 16.23 9.41
C VAL A 264 7.83 16.45 9.42
N ARG A 265 8.39 16.62 10.63
CA ARG A 265 9.82 16.88 10.85
C ARG A 265 10.34 15.88 11.87
N LEU A 266 11.38 15.17 11.46
CA LEU A 266 12.07 14.19 12.29
C LEU A 266 13.45 14.73 12.67
N ALA A 267 13.98 14.30 13.82
CA ALA A 267 15.35 14.57 14.22
C ALA A 267 16.33 14.02 13.17
N ARG A 268 16.01 12.85 12.60
CA ARG A 268 16.73 12.31 11.46
C ARG A 268 16.14 12.83 10.15
N GLN A 269 16.89 13.70 9.50
CA GLN A 269 16.49 14.31 8.23
C GLN A 269 16.43 13.27 7.10
N ASN A 270 15.77 13.62 6.00
CA ASN A 270 15.75 12.85 4.75
C ASN A 270 15.15 11.44 4.89
N LYS A 271 14.15 11.28 5.77
CA LYS A 271 13.47 9.99 6.03
C LYS A 271 11.95 10.02 5.89
N VAL A 272 11.35 11.18 5.59
CA VAL A 272 9.90 11.29 5.44
C VAL A 272 9.51 11.12 3.97
N VAL A 273 8.59 10.19 3.71
CA VAL A 273 7.88 10.05 2.44
C VAL A 273 6.40 10.28 2.74
N TYR A 274 5.71 11.07 1.91
CA TYR A 274 4.27 11.20 2.05
C TYR A 274 3.55 10.15 1.21
N SER A 275 2.37 9.71 1.62
CA SER A 275 1.56 8.77 0.85
C SER A 275 0.15 9.27 0.59
N SER A 276 -0.37 8.91 -0.59
CA SER A 276 -1.74 9.18 -0.99
C SER A 276 -2.39 7.97 -1.61
N HIS A 277 -3.70 7.82 -1.46
CA HIS A 277 -4.49 6.78 -2.12
C HIS A 277 -5.36 7.39 -3.21
N VAL A 278 -5.38 6.73 -4.37
CA VAL A 278 -6.13 7.21 -5.52
C VAL A 278 -6.95 6.06 -6.09
N TYR A 279 -8.27 6.17 -5.95
CA TYR A 279 -9.25 5.22 -6.49
C TYR A 279 -10.32 5.93 -7.31
N GLY A 280 -11.06 5.19 -8.14
CA GLY A 280 -12.13 5.77 -8.97
C GLY A 280 -13.26 6.43 -8.18
N TRP A 281 -13.56 5.91 -6.99
CA TRP A 281 -14.54 6.50 -6.06
C TRP A 281 -14.00 7.69 -5.28
N SER A 282 -12.68 7.90 -5.27
CA SER A 282 -12.07 9.05 -4.62
C SER A 282 -12.46 10.38 -5.28
N GLY A 283 -12.12 11.48 -4.62
CA GLY A 283 -12.54 12.84 -4.99
C GLY A 283 -13.12 13.63 -3.82
N TRP A 284 -12.60 13.39 -2.61
CA TRP A 284 -13.05 14.00 -1.36
C TRP A 284 -13.10 15.53 -1.47
N GLY A 285 -14.16 16.11 -0.93
CA GLY A 285 -14.44 17.55 -1.03
C GLY A 285 -15.15 18.00 -2.32
N SER A 286 -15.50 17.08 -3.23
CA SER A 286 -16.24 17.38 -4.46
C SER A 286 -17.41 16.43 -4.67
N LEU A 287 -18.42 16.92 -5.41
CA LEU A 287 -19.63 16.16 -5.75
C LEU A 287 -19.41 15.10 -6.84
N VAL A 288 -18.26 15.13 -7.52
CA VAL A 288 -17.96 14.26 -8.66
C VAL A 288 -16.74 13.39 -8.36
N PRO A 289 -16.88 12.06 -8.25
CA PRO A 289 -15.74 11.16 -8.05
C PRO A 289 -14.88 11.04 -9.31
N TYR A 290 -13.64 10.57 -9.15
CA TYR A 290 -12.63 10.49 -10.23
C TYR A 290 -13.07 9.64 -11.43
N TRP A 291 -13.95 8.67 -11.22
CA TRP A 291 -14.67 7.93 -12.26
C TRP A 291 -15.26 8.79 -13.38
N TYR A 292 -15.64 10.04 -13.09
CA TYR A 292 -16.35 10.90 -14.05
C TYR A 292 -15.63 12.24 -14.34
N ARG A 293 -14.45 12.47 -13.77
CA ARG A 293 -13.74 13.74 -13.98
C ARG A 293 -12.96 13.75 -15.29
N THR A 294 -12.92 14.90 -15.94
CA THR A 294 -11.97 15.12 -17.05
C THR A 294 -10.54 15.03 -16.53
N TYR A 295 -9.58 14.73 -17.40
CA TYR A 295 -8.17 14.68 -17.02
C TYR A 295 -7.70 15.99 -16.36
N LYS A 296 -8.09 17.16 -16.92
CA LYS A 296 -7.73 18.47 -16.35
C LYS A 296 -8.22 18.63 -14.90
N SER A 297 -9.47 18.23 -14.63
CA SER A 297 -10.04 18.32 -13.28
C SER A 297 -9.45 17.28 -12.32
N PHE A 298 -9.17 16.07 -12.80
CA PHE A 298 -8.48 15.03 -12.04
C PHE A 298 -7.05 15.48 -11.65
N ALA A 299 -6.26 15.91 -12.63
CA ALA A 299 -4.87 16.33 -12.42
C ALA A 299 -4.75 17.57 -11.53
N ALA A 300 -5.68 18.53 -11.65
CA ALA A 300 -5.73 19.70 -10.76
C ALA A 300 -5.99 19.31 -9.30
N ASP A 301 -6.84 18.30 -9.06
CA ASP A 301 -7.12 17.82 -7.70
C ASP A 301 -5.93 17.07 -7.11
N MET A 302 -5.27 16.22 -7.90
CA MET A 302 -4.02 15.58 -7.50
C MET A 302 -2.96 16.62 -7.15
N ALA A 303 -2.73 17.61 -8.02
CA ALA A 303 -1.78 18.71 -7.78
C ALA A 303 -2.11 19.49 -6.51
N THR A 304 -3.39 19.78 -6.28
CA THR A 304 -3.86 20.51 -5.09
C THR A 304 -3.63 19.70 -3.82
N ASN A 305 -3.95 18.41 -3.83
CA ASN A 305 -4.00 17.61 -2.61
C ASN A 305 -2.66 17.02 -2.21
N TRP A 306 -1.81 16.62 -3.16
CA TRP A 306 -0.51 15.99 -2.86
C TRP A 306 0.57 16.24 -3.91
N GLY A 307 0.19 16.38 -5.19
CA GLY A 307 1.12 16.52 -6.30
C GLY A 307 1.97 17.79 -6.24
N TYR A 308 1.54 18.81 -5.50
CA TYR A 308 2.36 19.99 -5.22
C TYR A 308 3.70 19.62 -4.56
N LEU A 309 3.75 18.60 -3.68
CA LEU A 309 4.97 18.15 -3.00
C LEU A 309 6.05 17.73 -4.01
N LEU A 310 5.62 17.09 -5.10
CA LEU A 310 6.50 16.70 -6.20
C LEU A 310 6.86 17.90 -7.08
N GLN A 311 5.88 18.74 -7.41
CA GLN A 311 6.06 19.90 -8.29
C GLN A 311 7.01 20.95 -7.71
N THR A 312 6.99 21.14 -6.39
CA THR A 312 7.85 22.09 -5.67
C THR A 312 9.13 21.45 -5.12
N ASP A 313 9.48 20.24 -5.58
CA ASP A 313 10.68 19.50 -5.16
C ASP A 313 10.83 19.39 -3.63
N THR A 314 9.72 19.19 -2.92
CA THR A 314 9.65 19.31 -1.46
C THR A 314 9.83 17.98 -0.75
N ALA A 315 9.11 16.96 -1.18
CA ALA A 315 9.17 15.62 -0.59
C ALA A 315 8.65 14.58 -1.60
N PRO A 316 9.13 13.32 -1.53
CA PRO A 316 8.56 12.25 -2.33
C PRO A 316 7.13 11.94 -1.91
N VAL A 317 6.34 11.55 -2.91
CA VAL A 317 5.00 11.01 -2.74
C VAL A 317 4.95 9.61 -3.33
N TRP A 318 4.69 8.64 -2.47
CA TRP A 318 4.40 7.26 -2.85
C TRP A 318 2.91 7.04 -2.80
N VAL A 319 2.27 6.80 -3.94
CA VAL A 319 0.83 6.56 -4.01
C VAL A 319 0.56 5.13 -3.51
N GLY A 320 0.41 4.98 -2.20
CA GLY A 320 0.39 3.70 -1.46
C GLY A 320 -0.74 2.73 -1.85
N GLU A 321 -1.79 3.25 -2.48
CA GLU A 321 -2.85 2.43 -3.05
C GLU A 321 -3.42 3.03 -4.34
N ILE A 322 -3.39 2.20 -5.37
CA ILE A 322 -4.14 2.37 -6.61
C ILE A 322 -4.76 1.03 -7.00
N GLY A 323 -5.88 1.04 -7.71
CA GLY A 323 -6.44 -0.20 -8.21
C GLY A 323 -7.60 -0.01 -9.17
N ALA A 324 -7.83 -1.04 -9.98
CA ALA A 324 -8.98 -1.15 -10.89
C ALA A 324 -9.34 -2.63 -11.08
N PRO A 325 -10.62 -2.94 -11.37
CA PRO A 325 -11.05 -4.31 -11.61
C PRO A 325 -10.47 -4.86 -12.92
N ASN A 326 -10.18 -6.16 -12.96
CA ASN A 326 -9.72 -6.87 -14.17
C ASN A 326 -10.73 -6.79 -15.34
N SER A 327 -12.02 -6.71 -15.02
CA SER A 327 -13.12 -6.48 -15.97
C SER A 327 -13.74 -5.10 -15.74
N PRO A 328 -13.11 -4.02 -16.24
CA PRO A 328 -13.54 -2.66 -15.94
C PRO A 328 -14.81 -2.27 -16.68
N SER A 329 -15.64 -1.48 -15.98
CA SER A 329 -16.64 -0.66 -16.66
C SER A 329 -15.97 0.55 -17.33
N ARG A 330 -16.72 1.26 -18.18
CA ARG A 330 -16.26 2.50 -18.83
C ARG A 330 -15.75 3.54 -17.84
N ARG A 331 -16.39 3.66 -16.66
CA ARG A 331 -15.95 4.62 -15.64
C ARG A 331 -14.65 4.20 -14.96
N ASP A 332 -14.47 2.91 -14.69
CA ASP A 332 -13.26 2.38 -14.08
C ASP A 332 -12.09 2.60 -15.03
N TYR A 333 -12.29 2.27 -16.31
CA TYR A 333 -11.30 2.47 -17.35
C TYR A 333 -11.00 3.96 -17.61
N HIS A 334 -12.00 4.83 -17.53
CA HIS A 334 -11.81 6.28 -17.66
C HIS A 334 -10.93 6.84 -16.54
N TYR A 335 -11.24 6.48 -15.28
CA TYR A 335 -10.41 6.80 -14.12
C TYR A 335 -8.98 6.25 -14.28
N TRP A 336 -8.84 4.97 -14.63
CA TRP A 336 -7.55 4.30 -14.78
C TRP A 336 -6.65 5.04 -15.78
N LYS A 337 -7.18 5.42 -16.94
CA LYS A 337 -6.44 6.21 -17.94
C LYS A 337 -5.98 7.57 -17.41
N ASN A 338 -6.83 8.27 -16.65
CA ASN A 338 -6.44 9.55 -16.04
C ASN A 338 -5.31 9.35 -15.02
N LEU A 339 -5.42 8.33 -14.17
CA LEU A 339 -4.40 7.99 -13.19
C LEU A 339 -3.07 7.62 -13.87
N MET A 340 -3.07 6.68 -14.81
CA MET A 340 -1.85 6.26 -15.52
C MET A 340 -1.18 7.42 -16.25
N LYS A 341 -1.97 8.33 -16.84
CA LYS A 341 -1.44 9.55 -17.44
C LYS A 341 -0.79 10.45 -16.39
N TYR A 342 -1.45 10.68 -15.26
CA TYR A 342 -0.92 11.52 -14.19
C TYR A 342 0.35 10.94 -13.58
N LEU A 343 0.37 9.65 -13.21
CA LEU A 343 1.56 8.99 -12.63
C LEU A 343 2.76 9.02 -13.58
N ARG A 344 2.54 8.99 -14.90
CA ARG A 344 3.59 9.16 -15.89
C ARG A 344 4.13 10.59 -15.91
N GLU A 345 3.26 11.60 -15.88
CA GLU A 345 3.65 13.02 -15.92
C GLU A 345 4.27 13.49 -14.60
N SER A 346 3.75 13.01 -13.46
CA SER A 346 4.27 13.32 -12.13
C SER A 346 5.45 12.46 -11.74
N ASP A 347 5.68 11.35 -12.45
CA ASP A 347 6.69 10.36 -12.13
C ASP A 347 6.63 9.90 -10.66
N ALA A 348 5.42 9.79 -10.12
CA ALA A 348 5.21 9.39 -8.73
C ALA A 348 5.43 7.89 -8.57
N ASP A 349 5.94 7.51 -7.40
CA ASP A 349 6.05 6.14 -6.94
C ASP A 349 4.63 5.61 -6.62
N PHE A 350 4.39 4.31 -6.71
CA PHE A 350 3.06 3.76 -6.50
C PHE A 350 3.06 2.34 -5.93
N ALA A 351 1.93 1.96 -5.35
CA ALA A 351 1.64 0.62 -4.87
C ALA A 351 0.26 0.16 -5.32
N TYR A 352 0.21 -0.95 -6.07
CA TYR A 352 -1.04 -1.50 -6.59
C TYR A 352 -1.76 -2.36 -5.55
N TRP A 353 -3.07 -2.22 -5.39
CA TRP A 353 -3.94 -3.10 -4.61
C TRP A 353 -4.66 -4.08 -5.56
N ALA A 354 -4.35 -5.38 -5.59
CA ALA A 354 -3.36 -6.14 -4.80
C ALA A 354 -2.94 -7.43 -5.53
N ILE A 355 -1.99 -8.20 -4.98
CA ILE A 355 -1.57 -9.50 -5.53
C ILE A 355 -2.66 -10.58 -5.35
N ASN A 356 -3.48 -10.47 -4.31
CA ASN A 356 -4.42 -11.48 -3.86
C ASN A 356 -5.57 -11.72 -4.87
N PRO A 357 -5.92 -12.98 -5.20
CA PRO A 357 -7.09 -13.35 -6.02
C PRO A 357 -8.41 -13.38 -5.24
N ARG A 358 -8.35 -13.51 -3.90
CA ARG A 358 -9.50 -13.77 -3.03
C ARG A 358 -9.46 -12.91 -1.77
N LYS A 359 -10.64 -12.56 -1.25
CA LYS A 359 -10.81 -11.81 0.01
C LYS A 359 -10.93 -12.77 1.21
N PRO A 360 -10.15 -12.61 2.29
CA PRO A 360 -10.27 -13.35 3.55
C PRO A 360 -11.70 -13.31 4.12
N GLY A 361 -12.03 -14.33 4.91
CA GLY A 361 -13.38 -14.53 5.46
C GLY A 361 -14.41 -14.95 4.42
N SER A 362 -14.75 -14.06 3.47
CA SER A 362 -15.79 -14.33 2.46
C SER A 362 -15.38 -15.31 1.36
N ASN A 363 -14.07 -15.44 1.12
CA ASN A 363 -13.49 -16.15 -0.03
C ASN A 363 -14.05 -15.70 -1.40
N SER A 364 -14.57 -14.47 -1.46
CA SER A 364 -15.07 -13.87 -2.69
C SER A 364 -13.92 -13.47 -3.61
N VAL A 365 -14.19 -13.41 -4.93
CA VAL A 365 -13.21 -12.97 -5.93
C VAL A 365 -12.77 -11.54 -5.61
N GLU A 366 -11.47 -11.33 -5.48
CA GLU A 366 -10.90 -9.98 -5.50
C GLU A 366 -10.76 -9.55 -6.95
N THR A 367 -11.73 -8.76 -7.42
CA THR A 367 -11.74 -8.23 -8.80
C THR A 367 -10.50 -7.40 -9.13
N TYR A 368 -9.81 -6.88 -8.11
CA TYR A 368 -8.59 -6.08 -8.27
C TYR A 368 -7.33 -6.96 -8.29
N GLY A 369 -7.44 -8.26 -8.04
CA GLY A 369 -6.31 -9.19 -7.94
C GLY A 369 -5.46 -9.25 -9.20
N LEU A 370 -4.16 -9.44 -9.01
CA LEU A 370 -3.18 -9.66 -10.09
C LEU A 370 -2.81 -11.12 -10.31
N LEU A 371 -3.21 -12.03 -9.42
CA LEU A 371 -3.07 -13.48 -9.61
C LEU A 371 -4.44 -14.14 -9.77
N HIS A 372 -4.44 -15.35 -10.32
CA HIS A 372 -5.54 -16.29 -10.27
C HIS A 372 -5.51 -17.10 -8.96
N ASP A 373 -6.56 -17.91 -8.73
CA ASP A 373 -6.76 -18.67 -7.48
C ASP A 373 -5.65 -19.68 -7.18
N ASP A 374 -4.85 -20.05 -8.17
CA ASP A 374 -3.68 -20.91 -8.01
C ASP A 374 -2.48 -20.21 -7.34
N TRP A 375 -2.55 -18.89 -7.14
CA TRP A 375 -1.45 -18.06 -6.64
C TRP A 375 -0.16 -18.21 -7.46
N GLN A 376 -0.29 -18.62 -8.73
CA GLN A 376 0.81 -18.87 -9.64
C GLN A 376 0.64 -18.12 -10.95
N THR A 377 -0.56 -18.09 -11.51
CA THR A 377 -0.82 -17.51 -12.83
C THR A 377 -1.18 -16.03 -12.71
N PRO A 378 -0.41 -15.10 -13.29
CA PRO A 378 -0.80 -13.70 -13.29
C PRO A 378 -1.94 -13.38 -14.25
N VAL A 379 -2.76 -12.41 -13.87
CA VAL A 379 -3.81 -11.82 -14.72
C VAL A 379 -3.16 -10.83 -15.69
N TYR A 380 -2.60 -11.33 -16.80
CA TYR A 380 -1.96 -10.53 -17.85
C TYR A 380 -2.98 -9.68 -18.62
N ASP A 381 -3.29 -8.51 -18.07
CA ASP A 381 -4.27 -7.58 -18.61
C ASP A 381 -3.75 -6.14 -18.73
N TYR A 382 -4.67 -5.25 -19.10
CA TYR A 382 -4.40 -3.82 -19.30
C TYR A 382 -3.72 -3.13 -18.11
N ARG A 383 -3.97 -3.60 -16.87
CA ARG A 383 -3.43 -3.00 -15.64
C ARG A 383 -1.94 -3.27 -15.54
N LEU A 384 -1.53 -4.53 -15.69
CA LEU A 384 -0.12 -4.92 -15.69
C LEU A 384 0.65 -4.24 -16.82
N LEU A 385 0.07 -4.17 -18.03
CA LEU A 385 0.72 -3.49 -19.15
C LEU A 385 0.95 -2.00 -18.88
N ASP A 386 -0.06 -1.30 -18.37
CA ASP A 386 0.05 0.14 -18.12
C ASP A 386 0.99 0.45 -16.95
N MET A 387 0.97 -0.35 -15.88
CA MET A 387 1.93 -0.21 -14.79
C MET A 387 3.36 -0.52 -15.22
N ALA A 388 3.56 -1.51 -16.11
CA ALA A 388 4.89 -1.79 -16.66
C ALA A 388 5.48 -0.59 -17.41
N ARG A 389 4.64 0.21 -18.06
CA ARG A 389 5.04 1.46 -18.75
C ARG A 389 5.39 2.60 -17.79
N LEU A 390 5.09 2.49 -16.49
CA LEU A 390 5.46 3.48 -15.47
C LEU A 390 6.81 3.20 -14.80
N ARG A 391 7.39 2.02 -15.02
CA ARG A 391 8.71 1.65 -14.51
C ARG A 391 9.78 2.57 -15.10
N GLN A 392 10.80 2.92 -14.32
CA GLN A 392 12.01 3.50 -14.88
C GLN A 392 12.68 2.44 -15.77
N LYS A 393 13.15 2.85 -16.96
CA LYS A 393 13.96 1.98 -17.82
C LYS A 393 15.41 2.00 -17.38
#